data_AF-A0A0E3SD21-F1
#
_entry.id   AF-A0A0E3SD21-F1
#
_cell.length_a   1.000
_cell.length_b   1.000
_cell.length_c   1.000
_cell.angle_alpha   90.00
_cell.angle_beta   90.00
_cell.angle_gamma   90.00
#
_symmetry.space_group_name_H-M   'P 1'
#
loop_
_entity.id
_entity.type
_entity.pdbx_description
1 polymer ?
#
loop_
_entity_poly.entity_id
_entity_poly.type
_entity_poly.pdbx_seq_one_letter_code
_entity_poly.pdbx_strand_id
1 'polypeptide(L)' 'MNIETKERLKSEIKSLETDPFKSRSHAGIKKLKGTKKREDLYRLRVGDYRVIYAVEDNTIFVLEIIP' A
#
# COMPACT_ATOMS: atom_id res chain seq x y z
N MET A 1 17.67 -3.19 -0.18
CA MET A 1 16.87 -2.24 -0.98
C MET A 1 17.79 -1.13 -1.47
N ASN A 2 17.81 -0.84 -2.77
CA ASN A 2 18.63 0.25 -3.32
C ASN A 2 17.90 1.61 -3.18
N ILE A 3 18.60 2.71 -3.45
CA ILE A 3 18.06 4.07 -3.31
C ILE A 3 16.86 4.28 -4.24
N GLU A 4 16.94 3.81 -5.48
CA GLU A 4 15.87 3.96 -6.48
C GLU A 4 14.57 3.28 -6.03
N THR A 5 14.65 2.05 -5.52
CA THR A 5 13.51 1.32 -4.97
C THR A 5 12.91 2.06 -3.77
N LYS A 6 13.74 2.63 -2.90
CA LYS A 6 13.27 3.41 -1.75
C LYS A 6 12.51 4.66 -2.19
N GLU A 7 13.00 5.37 -3.19
CA GLU A 7 12.33 6.55 -3.74
C GLU A 7 11.01 6.19 -4.45
N ARG A 8 10.98 5.08 -5.20
CA ARG A 8 9.74 4.54 -5.77
C ARG A 8 8.72 4.18 -4.69
N LEU A 9 9.14 3.50 -3.62
CA LEU A 9 8.27 3.18 -2.47
C LEU A 9 7.67 4.44 -1.84
N LYS A 10 8.49 5.46 -1.56
CA LYS A 10 7.99 6.72 -1.01
C LYS A 10 6.97 7.38 -1.92
N SER A 11 7.27 7.47 -3.22
CA SER A 11 6.40 8.11 -4.21
C SER A 11 5.05 7.39 -4.30
N GLU A 12 5.06 6.06 -4.42
CA GLU A 12 3.85 5.24 -4.52
C GLU A 12 3.04 5.24 -3.22
N ILE A 13 3.68 5.21 -2.06
CA ILE A 13 2.98 5.32 -0.75
C ILE A 13 2.32 6.70 -0.62
N LYS A 14 3.04 7.77 -0.94
CA LYS A 14 2.48 9.14 -0.89
C LYS A 14 1.28 9.28 -1.83
N SER A 15 1.30 8.57 -2.95
CA SER A 15 0.21 8.57 -3.90
C SER A 15 -1.12 8.03 -3.32
N LEU A 16 -1.09 7.30 -2.19
CA LEU A 16 -2.30 6.84 -1.50
C LEU A 16 -3.10 8.00 -0.90
N GLU A 17 -2.49 9.16 -0.66
CA GLU A 17 -3.18 10.37 -0.16
C GLU A 17 -4.29 10.84 -1.11
N THR A 18 -4.13 10.60 -2.43
CA THR A 18 -5.14 10.99 -3.42
C THR A 18 -6.34 10.04 -3.43
N ASP A 19 -6.08 8.74 -3.35
CA ASP A 19 -7.10 7.70 -3.32
C ASP A 19 -6.42 6.38 -2.87
N PRO A 20 -6.69 5.91 -1.64
CA PRO A 20 -6.04 4.72 -1.10
C PRO A 20 -6.73 3.42 -1.54
N PHE A 21 -7.77 3.44 -2.38
CA PHE A 21 -8.55 2.27 -2.75
C PHE A 21 -8.45 1.92 -4.24
N LYS A 22 -8.19 2.92 -5.10
CA LYS A 22 -8.19 2.75 -6.56
C LYS A 22 -6.86 2.27 -7.11
N SER A 23 -6.87 1.09 -7.73
CA SER A 23 -5.71 0.58 -8.48
C SER A 23 -5.31 1.53 -9.59
N ARG A 24 -4.00 1.70 -9.79
CA ARG A 24 -3.43 2.52 -10.87
C ARG A 24 -2.63 1.65 -11.83
N SER A 25 -2.35 2.18 -13.02
CA SER A 25 -1.70 1.47 -14.13
C SER A 25 -0.36 0.82 -13.75
N HIS A 26 0.33 1.30 -12.70
CA HIS A 26 1.62 0.79 -12.25
C HIS A 26 1.63 0.35 -10.78
N ALA A 27 0.51 0.50 -10.08
CA ALA A 27 0.37 0.32 -8.64
C ALA A 27 -0.88 -0.51 -8.36
N GLY A 28 -0.67 -1.82 -8.18
CA GLY A 28 -1.75 -2.76 -7.96
C GLY A 28 -2.25 -2.68 -6.52
N ILE A 29 -3.24 -1.83 -6.26
CA ILE A 29 -3.97 -1.78 -4.98
C ILE A 29 -5.01 -2.90 -4.98
N LYS A 30 -4.97 -3.75 -3.95
CA LYS A 30 -5.99 -4.78 -3.72
C LYS A 30 -6.34 -4.86 -2.25
N LYS A 31 -7.65 -4.94 -1.96
CA LYS A 31 -8.16 -5.31 -0.66
C LYS A 31 -7.79 -6.77 -0.35
N LEU A 32 -7.27 -7.03 0.82
CA LEU A 32 -6.92 -8.37 1.30
C LEU A 32 -8.19 -9.05 1.84
N LYS A 33 -8.33 -10.35 1.59
CA LYS A 33 -9.43 -11.17 2.10
C LYS A 33 -8.95 -11.99 3.31
N GLY A 34 -9.87 -12.36 4.20
CA GLY A 34 -9.59 -13.29 5.29
C GLY A 34 -8.84 -12.67 6.49
N THR A 35 -8.80 -11.34 6.59
CA THR A 35 -8.25 -10.64 7.76
C THR A 35 -9.20 -10.83 8.95
N LYS A 36 -8.97 -11.88 9.75
CA LYS A 36 -9.73 -12.10 10.97
C LYS A 36 -9.56 -10.87 11.88
N LYS A 37 -10.61 -10.05 12.01
CA LYS A 37 -10.76 -8.88 12.91
C LYS A 37 -10.11 -7.54 12.52
N ARG A 38 -9.32 -7.45 11.44
CA ARG A 38 -8.90 -6.13 10.91
C ARG A 38 -9.82 -5.80 9.75
N GLU A 39 -10.72 -4.85 10.01
CA GLU A 39 -11.59 -4.31 8.97
C GLU A 39 -10.66 -3.66 7.94
N ASP A 40 -10.62 -4.28 6.77
CA ASP A 40 -10.10 -3.72 5.53
C ASP A 40 -8.59 -3.41 5.47
N LEU A 41 -7.76 -4.47 5.46
CA LEU A 41 -6.38 -4.33 4.98
C LEU A 41 -6.31 -4.27 3.46
N TYR A 42 -5.36 -3.48 2.98
CA TYR A 42 -5.04 -3.32 1.57
C TYR A 42 -3.58 -3.62 1.33
N ARG A 43 -3.27 -3.94 0.08
CA ARG A 43 -1.91 -4.11 -0.41
C ARG A 43 -1.68 -3.27 -1.62
N LEU A 44 -0.63 -2.46 -1.58
CA LEU A 44 -0.05 -1.73 -2.71
C LEU A 44 1.19 -2.49 -3.21
N ARG A 45 1.27 -2.77 -4.51
CA ARG A 45 2.46 -3.37 -5.14
C ARG A 45 3.38 -2.28 -5.68
N VAL A 46 4.66 -2.32 -5.30
CA VAL A 46 5.72 -1.43 -5.78
C VAL A 46 6.90 -2.26 -6.25
N GLY A 47 6.91 -2.57 -7.55
CA GLY A 47 7.87 -3.53 -8.12
C GLY A 47 7.74 -4.90 -7.46
N ASP A 48 8.82 -5.33 -6.80
CA ASP A 48 8.87 -6.58 -6.05
C ASP A 48 8.27 -6.45 -4.65
N TYR A 49 8.18 -5.24 -4.11
CA TYR A 49 7.69 -5.02 -2.75
C TYR A 49 6.16 -4.91 -2.68
N ARG A 50 5.63 -5.23 -1.51
CA ARG A 50 4.23 -5.10 -1.12
C ARG A 50 4.15 -4.26 0.14
N VAL A 51 3.41 -3.17 0.07
CA VAL A 51 3.07 -2.34 1.22
C VAL A 51 1.70 -2.78 1.72
N ILE A 52 1.65 -3.26 2.96
CA ILE A 52 0.41 -3.61 3.65
C ILE A 52 -0.03 -2.41 4.47
N TYR A 53 -1.26 -1.96 4.26
CA TYR A 53 -1.79 -0.79 4.95
C TYR A 53 -3.26 -0.96 5.32
N ALA A 54 -3.69 -0.15 6.28
CA ALA A 54 -5.10 0.03 6.64
C ALA A 54 -5.49 1.49 6.38
N VAL A 55 -6.79 1.73 6.21
CA VAL A 55 -7.37 3.07 6.16
C VAL A 55 -8.41 3.13 7.27
N GLU A 56 -8.18 4.01 8.25
CA GLU A 56 -9.15 4.29 9.32
C GLU A 56 -9.47 5.78 9.26
N ASP A 57 -10.76 6.10 9.08
CA ASP A 57 -11.26 7.44 8.78
C ASP A 57 -10.51 8.10 7.61
N ASN A 58 -9.63 9.06 7.90
CA ASN A 58 -8.83 9.80 6.92
C ASN A 58 -7.32 9.54 7.11
N THR A 59 -6.95 8.48 7.83
CA THR A 59 -5.58 8.14 8.15
C THR A 59 -5.18 6.83 7.48
N ILE A 60 -4.03 6.84 6.81
CA ILE A 60 -3.45 5.66 6.17
C ILE A 60 -2.35 5.12 7.08
N PHE A 61 -2.53 3.89 7.58
CA PHE A 61 -1.56 3.22 8.44
C PHE A 61 -0.74 2.23 7.61
N VAL A 62 0.53 2.53 7.36
CA VAL A 62 1.46 1.57 6.78
C VAL A 62 1.90 0.59 7.86
N LEU A 63 1.50 -0.66 7.74
CA LEU A 63 1.73 -1.69 8.75
C LEU A 63 3.01 -2.46 8.49
N GLU A 64 3.27 -2.78 7.22
CA GLU A 64 4.41 -3.59 6.84
C GLU A 64 4.83 -3.34 5.39
N ILE A 65 6.12 -3.52 5.10
CA ILE A 65 6.67 -3.52 3.74
C ILE A 65 7.45 -4.81 3.58
N ILE A 66 6.95 -5.70 2.74
CA ILE A 66 7.54 -7.03 2.48
C ILE A 66 8.00 -7.14 1.02
N PRO A 67 9.02 -7.96 0.70
CA PRO A 67 9.36 -8.33 -0.67
C PRO A 67 8.28 -9.17 -1.39
#